data_AF-A0A892ZP07-F1
#
_entry.id   AF-A0A892ZP07-F1
#
_cell.length_a   1.000
_cell.length_b   1.000
_cell.length_c   1.000
_cell.angle_alpha   90.00
_cell.angle_beta   90.00
_cell.angle_gamma   90.00
#
_symmetry.space_group_name_H-M   'P 1'
#
loop_
_entity.id
_entity.type
_entity.pdbx_description
1 polymer ?
#
loop_
_entity_poly.entity_id
_entity_poly.type
_entity_poly.pdbx_seq_one_letter_code
_entity_poly.pdbx_strand_id
1 'polypeptide(L)'
;MDNKTSKDVVAKPKIHAKTEARLKAQQERAAIRRSDWAKFILAAVLVVAGVYGFYALAAQLPVYVRALFPVVGVVAAILIVFRWSSAGRGLSAYVKDSTAELRKVVWPDRAETARMTLFVLAFVSVLALFIWGADSLISWLFFDVLMKRG
;
A
#
# COMPACT_ATOMS: atom_id res chain seq x y z
N MET A 1 26.51 -8.18 58.16
CA MET A 1 25.96 -7.48 56.99
C MET A 1 25.26 -8.50 56.11
N ASP A 2 23.96 -8.63 56.34
CA ASP A 2 22.88 -8.81 55.36
C ASP A 2 22.92 -10.03 54.40
N ASN A 3 22.77 -11.23 54.96
CA ASN A 3 22.28 -12.40 54.21
C ASN A 3 20.74 -12.37 54.14
N LYS A 4 20.19 -11.45 53.33
CA LYS A 4 18.75 -11.44 52.97
C LYS A 4 18.50 -11.59 51.47
N THR A 5 19.49 -11.34 50.61
CA THR A 5 19.34 -11.39 49.16
C THR A 5 19.24 -12.79 48.56
N SER A 6 19.51 -13.86 49.32
CA SER A 6 19.51 -15.23 48.79
C SER A 6 18.13 -15.91 48.79
N LYS A 7 17.24 -15.55 49.73
CA LYS A 7 15.95 -16.26 49.90
C LYS A 7 14.81 -15.69 49.04
N ASP A 8 14.95 -14.46 48.56
CA ASP A 8 13.93 -13.79 47.73
C ASP A 8 13.97 -14.27 46.26
N VAL A 9 15.05 -14.97 45.88
CA VAL A 9 15.31 -15.44 44.51
C VAL A 9 14.53 -16.71 44.18
N VAL A 10 14.08 -17.46 45.20
CA VAL A 10 13.53 -18.82 45.02
C VAL A 10 12.03 -18.82 44.70
N ALA A 11 11.31 -17.72 44.91
CA ALA A 11 9.88 -17.59 44.61
C ALA A 11 9.58 -17.21 43.13
N LYS A 12 10.48 -17.55 42.18
CA LYS A 12 10.39 -17.11 40.78
C LYS A 12 10.34 -18.22 39.71
N PRO A 13 9.83 -19.45 39.95
CA PRO A 13 9.97 -20.56 39.01
C PRO A 13 9.19 -20.37 37.70
N LYS A 14 8.00 -19.73 37.73
CA LYS A 14 7.17 -19.56 36.53
C LYS A 14 7.61 -18.38 35.64
N ILE A 15 8.27 -17.38 36.21
CA ILE A 15 8.68 -16.16 35.48
C ILE A 15 9.98 -16.42 34.71
N HIS A 16 10.95 -17.15 35.28
CA HIS A 16 12.21 -17.44 34.60
C HIS A 16 12.06 -18.38 33.40
N ALA A 17 11.30 -19.48 33.53
CA ALA A 17 11.01 -20.39 32.42
C ALA A 17 10.29 -19.69 31.24
N LYS A 18 9.33 -18.80 31.55
CA LYS A 18 8.65 -17.97 30.55
C LYS A 18 9.59 -16.94 29.90
N THR A 19 10.58 -16.45 30.64
CA THR A 19 11.57 -15.48 30.15
C THR A 19 12.55 -16.15 29.19
N GLU A 20 13.05 -17.34 29.52
CA GLU A 20 13.94 -18.11 28.64
C GLU A 20 13.24 -18.55 27.35
N ALA A 21 11.98 -18.99 27.42
CA ALA A 21 11.19 -19.30 26.25
C ALA A 21 10.95 -18.07 25.35
N ARG A 22 10.72 -16.89 25.95
CA ARG A 22 10.61 -15.61 25.22
C ARG A 22 11.93 -15.20 24.58
N LEU A 23 13.05 -15.37 25.27
CA LEU A 23 14.39 -15.07 24.76
C LEU A 23 14.75 -15.97 23.57
N LYS A 24 14.47 -17.27 23.65
CA LYS A 24 14.64 -18.21 22.52
C LYS A 24 13.75 -17.83 21.33
N ALA A 25 12.47 -17.56 21.56
CA ALA A 25 11.56 -17.09 20.50
C ALA A 25 11.98 -15.73 19.91
N GLN A 26 12.56 -14.84 20.72
CA GLN A 26 13.07 -13.55 20.29
C GLN A 26 14.35 -13.70 19.45
N GLN A 27 15.22 -14.65 19.81
CA GLN A 27 16.41 -15.01 19.04
C GLN A 27 16.05 -15.60 17.67
N GLU A 28 15.09 -16.53 17.61
CA GLU A 28 14.59 -17.09 16.35
C GLU A 28 13.96 -16.01 15.46
N ARG A 29 13.14 -15.13 16.03
CA ARG A 29 12.57 -13.98 15.31
C ARG A 29 13.65 -13.03 14.79
N ALA A 30 14.70 -12.79 15.57
CA ALA A 30 15.82 -11.95 15.15
C ALA A 30 16.60 -12.57 14.00
N ALA A 31 16.81 -13.90 14.01
CA ALA A 31 17.47 -14.63 12.93
C ALA A 31 16.65 -14.59 11.63
N ILE A 32 15.33 -14.83 11.71
CA ILE A 32 14.42 -14.71 10.55
C ILE A 32 14.43 -13.27 10.01
N ARG A 33 14.34 -12.27 10.90
CA ARG A 33 14.38 -10.85 10.51
C ARG A 33 15.69 -10.47 9.82
N ARG A 34 16.82 -10.99 10.29
CA ARG A 34 18.14 -10.75 9.68
C ARG A 34 18.23 -11.36 8.28
N SER A 35 17.71 -12.58 8.11
CA SER A 35 17.62 -13.23 6.80
C SER A 35 16.73 -12.45 5.83
N ASP A 36 15.59 -11.95 6.29
CA ASP A 36 14.70 -11.16 5.44
C ASP A 36 15.31 -9.80 5.08
N TRP A 37 16.00 -9.15 6.02
CA TRP A 37 16.73 -7.91 5.74
C TRP A 37 17.80 -8.10 4.64
N ALA A 38 18.53 -9.22 4.65
CA ALA A 38 19.48 -9.55 3.59
C ALA A 38 18.79 -9.73 2.22
N LYS A 39 17.61 -10.37 2.19
CA LYS A 39 16.82 -10.52 0.95
C LYS A 39 16.30 -9.18 0.43
N PHE A 40 15.92 -8.26 1.32
CA PHE A 40 15.51 -6.90 0.94
C PHE A 40 16.67 -6.10 0.36
N ILE A 41 17.86 -6.19 0.95
CA ILE A 41 19.07 -5.58 0.38
C ILE A 41 19.36 -6.15 -1.01
N LEU A 42 19.31 -7.47 -1.18
CA LEU A 42 19.52 -8.10 -2.48
C LEU A 42 18.50 -7.62 -3.53
N ALA A 43 17.22 -7.51 -3.15
CA ALA A 43 16.18 -6.98 -4.02
C ALA A 43 16.42 -5.51 -4.40
N ALA A 44 16.82 -4.67 -3.44
CA ALA A 44 17.14 -3.27 -3.69
C ALA A 44 18.32 -3.12 -4.66
N VAL A 45 19.38 -3.92 -4.48
CA VAL A 45 20.54 -3.96 -5.40
C VAL A 45 20.10 -4.36 -6.81
N LEU A 46 19.19 -5.33 -6.95
CA LEU A 46 18.68 -5.77 -8.25
C LEU A 46 17.92 -4.66 -9.00
N VAL A 47 17.11 -3.87 -8.27
CA VAL A 47 16.39 -2.72 -8.84
C VAL A 47 17.36 -1.63 -9.27
N VAL A 48 18.32 -1.29 -8.41
CA VAL A 48 19.35 -0.29 -8.74
C VAL A 48 20.18 -0.73 -9.93
N ALA A 49 20.53 -2.01 -10.04
CA ALA A 49 21.22 -2.57 -11.20
C ALA A 49 20.37 -2.49 -12.47
N GLY A 50 19.06 -2.74 -12.40
CA GLY A 50 18.13 -2.59 -13.53
C GLY A 50 18.01 -1.14 -14.01
N VAL A 51 17.95 -0.18 -13.08
CA VAL A 51 17.94 1.26 -13.39
C VAL A 51 19.30 1.70 -13.93
N TYR A 52 20.40 1.21 -13.39
CA TYR A 52 21.73 1.52 -13.90
C TYR A 52 21.92 0.97 -15.32
N GLY A 53 21.46 -0.25 -15.60
CA GLY A 53 21.45 -0.84 -16.94
C GLY A 53 20.66 0.00 -17.95
N PHE A 54 19.56 0.62 -17.52
CA PHE A 54 18.79 1.57 -18.33
C PHE A 54 19.64 2.80 -18.74
N TYR A 55 20.44 3.35 -17.83
CA TYR A 55 21.29 4.52 -18.14
C TYR A 55 22.60 4.16 -18.87
N ALA A 56 23.22 3.02 -18.54
CA ALA A 56 24.49 2.59 -19.15
C ALA A 56 24.32 2.18 -20.63
N LEU A 57 23.21 1.51 -20.97
CA LEU A 57 22.90 1.10 -22.35
C LEU A 57 22.13 2.20 -23.13
N ALA A 58 22.02 3.41 -22.56
CA ALA A 58 21.31 4.53 -23.17
C ALA A 58 21.89 4.97 -24.51
N ALA A 59 23.19 4.76 -24.73
CA ALA A 59 23.90 5.21 -25.93
C ALA A 59 23.74 4.27 -27.14
N GLN A 60 23.26 3.04 -26.96
CA GLN A 60 23.37 1.98 -27.98
C GLN A 60 22.04 1.35 -28.40
N LEU A 61 20.96 1.50 -27.61
CA LEU A 61 19.69 0.80 -27.83
C LEU A 61 18.49 1.75 -27.98
N PRO A 62 17.50 1.39 -28.84
CA PRO A 62 16.25 2.13 -28.95
C PRO A 62 15.43 2.05 -27.66
N VAL A 63 14.68 3.13 -27.38
CA VAL A 63 13.99 3.40 -26.10
C VAL A 63 13.08 2.23 -25.66
N TYR A 64 12.41 1.55 -26.58
CA TYR A 64 11.47 0.46 -26.28
C TYR A 64 12.16 -0.78 -25.66
N VAL A 65 13.35 -1.14 -26.15
CA VAL A 65 14.11 -2.31 -25.64
C VAL A 65 14.77 -1.98 -24.30
N ARG A 66 15.19 -0.72 -24.13
CA ARG A 66 15.81 -0.20 -22.91
C ARG A 66 14.83 -0.20 -21.73
N ALA A 67 13.57 0.17 -21.95
CA ALA A 67 12.53 0.18 -20.91
C ALA A 67 12.24 -1.21 -20.31
N LEU A 68 12.62 -2.29 -21.01
CA LEU A 68 12.43 -3.65 -20.52
C LEU A 68 13.34 -3.98 -19.33
N PHE A 69 14.56 -3.46 -19.27
CA PHE A 69 15.52 -3.72 -18.19
C PHE A 69 15.06 -3.28 -16.79
N PRO A 70 14.59 -2.04 -16.58
CA PRO A 70 14.06 -1.63 -15.28
C PRO A 70 12.77 -2.37 -14.94
N VAL A 71 11.93 -2.67 -15.94
CA VAL A 71 10.70 -3.45 -15.73
C VAL A 71 11.02 -4.87 -15.25
N VAL A 72 11.95 -5.56 -15.91
CA VAL A 72 12.39 -6.91 -15.50
C VAL A 72 13.04 -6.89 -14.12
N GLY A 73 13.89 -5.89 -13.82
CA GLY A 73 14.51 -5.74 -12.51
C GLY A 73 13.50 -5.51 -11.38
N VAL A 74 12.49 -4.67 -11.62
CA VAL A 74 11.40 -4.41 -10.67
C VAL A 74 10.53 -5.67 -10.49
N VAL A 75 10.15 -6.34 -11.57
CA VAL A 75 9.35 -7.57 -11.52
C VAL A 75 10.10 -8.68 -10.77
N ALA A 76 11.39 -8.88 -11.05
CA ALA A 76 12.22 -9.86 -10.35
C ALA A 76 12.39 -9.54 -8.86
N ALA A 77 12.61 -8.27 -8.51
CA ALA A 77 12.69 -7.84 -7.11
C ALA A 77 11.36 -8.06 -6.37
N ILE A 78 10.23 -7.74 -7.00
CA ILE A 78 8.89 -8.00 -6.45
C ILE A 78 8.69 -9.50 -6.23
N LEU A 79 9.00 -10.34 -7.22
CA LEU A 79 8.84 -11.79 -7.13
C LEU A 79 9.70 -12.41 -6.02
N ILE A 80 10.96 -11.97 -5.89
CA ILE A 80 11.87 -12.44 -4.84
C ILE A 80 11.35 -12.03 -3.47
N VAL A 81 10.94 -10.77 -3.29
CA VAL A 81 10.41 -10.29 -2.00
C VAL A 81 9.09 -10.98 -1.65
N PHE A 82 8.14 -11.06 -2.57
CA PHE A 82 6.83 -11.68 -2.31
C PHE A 82 6.91 -13.19 -2.07
N ARG A 83 7.78 -13.91 -2.80
CA ARG A 83 7.86 -15.37 -2.70
C ARG A 83 8.79 -15.84 -1.57
N TRP A 84 9.89 -15.14 -1.31
CA TRP A 84 10.92 -15.60 -0.37
C TRP A 84 10.99 -14.85 0.97
N SER A 85 10.37 -13.67 1.08
CA SER A 85 10.32 -12.95 2.37
C SER A 85 9.22 -13.51 3.28
N SER A 86 9.51 -13.67 4.57
CA SER A 86 8.48 -14.04 5.56
C SER A 86 7.38 -12.97 5.66
N ALA A 87 7.72 -11.71 5.39
CA ALA A 87 6.78 -10.59 5.32
C ALA A 87 5.75 -10.76 4.20
N GLY A 88 6.15 -11.30 3.04
CA GLY A 88 5.25 -11.56 1.91
C GLY A 88 4.18 -12.61 2.23
N ARG A 89 4.55 -13.66 2.98
CA ARG A 89 3.60 -14.66 3.47
C ARG A 89 2.62 -14.08 4.49
N GLY A 90 3.10 -13.26 5.43
CA GLY A 90 2.26 -12.57 6.40
C GLY A 90 1.22 -11.65 5.75
N LEU A 91 1.65 -10.86 4.75
CA LEU A 91 0.75 -10.01 3.96
C LEU A 91 -0.29 -10.85 3.20
N SER A 92 0.12 -11.97 2.58
CA SER A 92 -0.81 -12.84 1.86
C SER A 92 -1.87 -13.47 2.75
N ALA A 93 -1.51 -13.83 3.98
CA ALA A 93 -2.44 -14.33 4.99
C ALA A 93 -3.40 -13.21 5.43
N TYR A 94 -2.87 -12.02 5.73
CA TYR A 94 -3.68 -10.85 6.09
C TYR A 94 -4.69 -10.45 5.01
N VAL A 95 -4.31 -10.51 3.73
CA VAL A 95 -5.22 -10.27 2.59
C VAL A 95 -6.32 -11.33 2.53
N LYS A 96 -5.99 -12.60 2.76
CA LYS A 96 -6.99 -13.67 2.83
C LYS A 96 -7.97 -13.45 3.98
N ASP A 97 -7.48 -13.09 5.16
CA ASP A 97 -8.32 -12.82 6.33
C ASP A 97 -9.20 -11.59 6.11
N SER A 98 -8.64 -10.53 5.53
CA SER A 98 -9.37 -9.30 5.20
C SER A 98 -10.46 -9.54 4.16
N THR A 99 -10.18 -10.34 3.11
CA THR A 99 -11.20 -10.69 2.10
C THR A 99 -12.28 -11.62 2.66
N ALA A 100 -11.94 -12.51 3.60
CA ALA A 100 -12.91 -13.32 4.32
C ALA A 100 -13.83 -12.44 5.20
N GLU A 101 -13.30 -11.41 5.84
CA GLU A 101 -14.08 -10.46 6.64
C GLU A 101 -14.95 -9.55 5.77
N LEU A 102 -14.42 -9.06 4.64
CA LEU A 102 -15.19 -8.27 3.67
C LEU A 102 -16.40 -9.04 3.11
N ARG A 103 -16.31 -10.36 3.01
CA ARG A 103 -17.45 -11.21 2.62
C ARG A 103 -18.53 -11.32 3.71
N LYS A 104 -18.21 -11.01 4.96
CA LYS A 104 -19.21 -10.92 6.04
C LYS A 104 -19.97 -9.60 6.02
N VAL A 105 -19.47 -8.60 5.30
CA VAL A 105 -20.20 -7.35 5.07
C VAL A 105 -21.33 -7.64 4.10
N VAL A 106 -22.52 -7.82 4.66
CA VAL A 106 -23.77 -7.84 3.91
C VAL A 106 -24.00 -6.45 3.34
N TRP A 107 -23.55 -6.24 2.11
CA TRP A 107 -23.86 -5.01 1.41
C TRP A 107 -25.36 -4.95 1.14
N PRO A 108 -25.96 -3.77 1.33
CA PRO A 108 -27.37 -3.55 1.00
C PRO A 108 -27.63 -3.89 -0.47
N ASP A 109 -28.90 -4.18 -0.78
CA ASP A 109 -29.29 -4.61 -2.11
C ASP A 109 -28.81 -3.63 -3.20
N ARG A 110 -28.31 -4.20 -4.31
CA ARG A 110 -27.70 -3.42 -5.39
C ARG A 110 -28.70 -2.51 -6.07
N ALA A 111 -29.98 -2.88 -6.13
CA ALA A 111 -31.01 -2.07 -6.74
C ALA A 111 -31.35 -0.84 -5.87
N GLU A 112 -31.31 -0.99 -4.54
CA GLU A 112 -31.49 0.13 -3.61
C GLU A 112 -30.33 1.13 -3.73
N THR A 113 -29.09 0.64 -3.70
CA THR A 113 -27.88 1.49 -3.84
C THR A 113 -27.87 2.22 -5.18
N ALA A 114 -28.15 1.52 -6.29
CA ALA A 114 -28.18 2.11 -7.63
C ALA A 114 -29.26 3.17 -7.77
N ARG A 115 -30.44 2.95 -7.14
CA ARG A 115 -31.53 3.93 -7.15
C ARG A 115 -31.10 5.23 -6.43
N MET A 116 -30.45 5.12 -5.28
CA MET A 116 -29.93 6.28 -4.56
C MET A 116 -28.86 7.03 -5.38
N THR A 117 -27.93 6.33 -6.04
CA THR A 117 -26.95 6.96 -6.94
C THR A 117 -27.63 7.66 -8.12
N LEU A 118 -28.64 7.05 -8.73
CA LEU A 118 -29.37 7.65 -9.83
C LEU A 118 -30.07 8.95 -9.41
N PHE A 119 -30.67 8.98 -8.22
CA PHE A 119 -31.24 10.22 -7.66
C PHE A 119 -30.19 11.31 -7.50
N VAL A 120 -29.01 10.98 -6.97
CA VAL A 120 -27.90 11.95 -6.83
C VAL A 120 -27.41 12.44 -8.20
N LEU A 121 -27.26 11.55 -9.18
CA LEU A 121 -26.85 11.93 -10.54
C LEU A 121 -27.87 12.85 -11.21
N ALA A 122 -29.17 12.55 -11.07
CA ALA A 122 -30.23 13.40 -11.59
C ALA A 122 -30.22 14.78 -10.91
N PHE A 123 -30.08 14.82 -9.58
CA PHE A 123 -30.00 16.06 -8.81
C PHE A 123 -28.82 16.95 -9.23
N VAL A 124 -27.61 16.38 -9.32
CA VAL A 124 -26.41 17.12 -9.72
C VAL A 124 -26.50 17.55 -11.19
N SER A 125 -27.13 16.76 -12.06
CA SER A 125 -27.35 17.14 -13.47
C SER A 125 -28.25 18.38 -13.58
N VAL A 126 -29.33 18.47 -12.80
CA VAL A 126 -30.20 19.66 -12.78
C VAL A 126 -29.44 20.88 -12.28
N LEU A 127 -28.65 20.74 -11.20
CA LEU A 127 -27.83 21.84 -10.68
C LEU A 127 -26.78 22.30 -11.70
N ALA A 128 -26.11 21.36 -12.38
CA ALA A 128 -25.12 21.66 -13.41
C ALA A 128 -25.75 22.41 -14.59
N LEU A 129 -26.94 22.00 -15.04
CA LEU A 129 -27.68 22.69 -16.09
C LEU A 129 -28.14 24.09 -15.65
N PHE A 130 -28.56 24.25 -14.39
CA PHE A 130 -28.94 25.54 -13.84
C PHE A 130 -27.75 26.51 -13.80
N ILE A 131 -26.60 26.08 -13.28
CA ILE A 131 -25.37 26.87 -13.24
C ILE A 131 -24.94 27.23 -14.67
N TRP A 132 -24.87 26.24 -15.56
CA TRP A 132 -24.53 26.48 -16.97
C TRP A 132 -25.45 27.50 -17.65
N GLY A 133 -26.76 27.44 -17.38
CA GLY A 133 -27.73 28.41 -17.89
C GLY A 133 -27.51 29.81 -17.31
N ALA A 134 -27.26 29.92 -16.00
CA ALA A 134 -26.97 31.20 -15.35
C ALA A 134 -25.66 31.83 -15.87
N ASP A 135 -24.59 31.04 -15.97
CA ASP A 135 -23.31 31.49 -16.53
C ASP A 135 -23.46 31.92 -18.00
N SER A 136 -24.23 31.17 -18.79
CA SER A 136 -24.50 31.51 -20.20
C SER A 136 -25.32 32.81 -20.32
N LEU A 137 -26.30 33.02 -19.45
CA LEU A 137 -27.11 34.24 -19.42
C LEU A 137 -26.27 35.46 -19.02
N ILE A 138 -25.45 35.32 -17.98
CA ILE A 138 -24.52 36.37 -17.53
C ILE A 138 -23.54 36.68 -18.66
N SER A 139 -22.93 35.66 -19.25
CA SER A 139 -22.02 35.81 -20.39
C SER A 139 -22.69 36.59 -21.52
N TRP A 140 -23.88 36.15 -21.98
CA TRP A 140 -24.62 36.83 -23.03
C TRP A 140 -24.90 38.31 -22.69
N LEU A 141 -25.35 38.60 -21.47
CA LEU A 141 -25.61 39.96 -21.02
C LEU A 141 -24.34 40.83 -21.06
N PHE A 142 -23.21 40.31 -20.57
CA PHE A 142 -21.92 41.01 -20.62
C PHE A 142 -21.45 41.23 -22.06
N PHE A 143 -21.46 40.20 -22.92
CA PHE A 143 -20.95 40.31 -24.29
C PHE A 143 -21.85 41.19 -25.18
N ASP A 144 -23.18 40.99 -25.17
CA ASP A 144 -24.09 41.67 -26.10
C ASP A 144 -24.52 43.06 -25.60
N VAL A 145 -24.56 43.33 -24.29
CA VAL A 145 -24.99 44.65 -23.76
C VAL A 145 -23.82 45.55 -23.42
N LEU A 146 -22.77 45.03 -22.78
CA LEU A 146 -21.64 45.87 -22.33
C LEU A 146 -20.66 46.15 -23.48
N MET A 147 -20.25 45.12 -24.23
CA MET A 147 -19.24 45.30 -25.28
C MET A 147 -19.81 45.80 -26.60
N LYS A 148 -21.06 45.49 -26.95
CA LYS A 148 -21.68 46.00 -28.19
C LYS A 148 -22.02 47.49 -28.14
N ARG A 149 -21.98 48.09 -26.95
CA ARG A 149 -22.23 49.52 -26.71
C ARG A 149 -20.94 50.34 -26.48
N GLY A 150 -19.77 49.72 -26.69
CA GLY A 150 -18.45 50.36 -26.70
C GLY A 150 -17.82 50.33 -28.09
#